data_AF-A0A0M3STE2-F1
#
_entry.id   AF-A0A0M3STE2-F1
#
_cell.length_a   1.000
_cell.length_b   1.000
_cell.length_c   1.000
_cell.angle_alpha   90.00
_cell.angle_beta   90.00
_cell.angle_gamma   90.00
#
_symmetry.space_group_name_H-M   'P 1'
#
loop_
_entity.id
_entity.type
_entity.pdbx_description
1 polymer ?
#
loop_
_entity_poly.entity_id
_entity_poly.type
_entity_poly.pdbx_seq_one_letter_code
_entity_poly.pdbx_strand_id
1 'polypeptide(L)'
;MTFQELDACIAGSGRRSIASTLIAFLLDALDDGQNGVDLDTFQSHTRFVRNNVTTVASYLQLHGIIHILYYRDGADERKYESVNNYGRWAKQHYRPSEALMQLHRRD
;
A
#
# COMPACT_ATOMS: atom_id res chain seq x y z
N MET A 1 -9.44 -6.64 12.95
CA MET A 1 -10.15 -6.26 11.72
C MET A 1 -10.97 -7.44 11.22
N THR A 2 -12.18 -7.19 10.73
CA THR A 2 -13.06 -8.16 10.07
C THR A 2 -13.17 -7.86 8.56
N PHE A 3 -13.69 -8.81 7.77
CA PHE A 3 -13.96 -8.56 6.35
C PHE A 3 -15.01 -7.47 6.12
N GLN A 4 -15.99 -7.34 7.01
CA GLN A 4 -17.00 -6.28 6.93
C GLN A 4 -16.37 -4.90 7.19
N GLU A 5 -15.47 -4.80 8.17
CA GLU A 5 -14.72 -3.56 8.43
C GLU A 5 -13.81 -3.20 7.25
N LEU A 6 -13.15 -4.18 6.64
CA LEU A 6 -12.33 -3.98 5.46
C LEU A 6 -13.17 -3.52 4.25
N ASP A 7 -14.31 -4.16 3.98
CA ASP A 7 -15.19 -3.78 2.87
C ASP A 7 -15.77 -2.37 3.06
N ALA A 8 -16.15 -2.01 4.29
CA ALA A 8 -16.60 -0.67 4.63
C ALA A 8 -15.50 0.38 4.40
N CYS A 9 -14.25 0.08 4.78
CA CYS A 9 -13.11 0.96 4.52
C CYS A 9 -12.85 1.11 3.01
N ILE A 10 -12.86 0.01 2.26
CA ILE A 10 -12.71 0.01 0.80
C ILE A 10 -13.80 0.87 0.13
N ALA A 11 -15.06 0.72 0.56
CA ALA A 11 -16.18 1.53 0.09
C ALA A 11 -16.03 3.02 0.45
N GLY A 12 -15.49 3.32 1.63
CA GLY A 12 -15.24 4.68 2.13
C GLY A 12 -14.06 5.41 1.50
N SER A 13 -13.20 4.74 0.75
CA SER A 13 -12.00 5.32 0.11
C SER A 13 -12.28 6.38 -0.96
N GLY A 14 -13.54 6.55 -1.37
CA GLY A 14 -13.96 7.39 -2.51
C GLY A 14 -13.57 6.83 -3.88
N ARG A 15 -12.69 5.81 -3.94
CA ARG A 15 -12.22 5.15 -5.15
C ARG A 15 -12.04 3.66 -4.91
N ARG A 16 -13.19 2.99 -4.74
CA ARG A 16 -13.28 1.55 -4.42
C ARG A 16 -12.38 0.67 -5.29
N SER A 17 -12.36 0.90 -6.60
CA SER A 17 -11.54 0.10 -7.53
C SER A 17 -10.05 0.18 -7.22
N ILE A 18 -9.52 1.38 -6.93
CA ILE A 18 -8.11 1.56 -6.59
C ILE A 18 -7.82 0.90 -5.24
N ALA A 19 -8.67 1.09 -4.23
CA ALA A 19 -8.49 0.52 -2.90
C ALA A 19 -8.47 -1.01 -2.94
N SER A 20 -9.50 -1.63 -3.55
CA SER A 20 -9.58 -3.07 -3.74
C SER A 20 -8.37 -3.62 -4.50
N THR A 21 -8.00 -2.98 -5.61
CA THR A 21 -6.86 -3.43 -6.43
C THR A 21 -5.54 -3.31 -5.67
N LEU A 22 -5.32 -2.23 -4.92
CA LEU A 22 -4.10 -2.05 -4.14
C LEU A 22 -3.97 -3.09 -3.03
N ILE A 23 -5.06 -3.39 -2.33
CA ILE A 23 -5.08 -4.42 -1.29
C ILE A 23 -4.80 -5.80 -1.90
N ALA A 24 -5.51 -6.18 -2.97
CA ALA A 24 -5.28 -7.45 -3.65
C ALA A 24 -3.82 -7.58 -4.13
N PHE A 25 -3.30 -6.54 -4.80
CA PHE A 25 -1.93 -6.53 -5.31
C PHE A 25 -0.88 -6.66 -4.21
N LEU A 26 -1.14 -6.10 -3.01
CA LEU A 26 -0.25 -6.26 -1.85
C LEU A 26 -0.31 -7.66 -1.25
N LEU A 27 -1.49 -8.29 -1.24
CA LEU A 27 -1.66 -9.65 -0.74
C LEU A 27 -1.05 -10.67 -1.70
N ASP A 28 -1.23 -10.52 -3.01
CA ASP A 28 -0.57 -11.35 -4.04
C ASP A 28 0.95 -11.26 -3.91
N ALA A 29 1.49 -10.04 -3.75
CA ALA A 29 2.93 -9.84 -3.55
C ALA A 29 3.43 -10.48 -2.25
N LEU A 30 2.62 -10.47 -1.18
CA LEU A 30 2.94 -11.12 0.08
C LEU A 30 2.99 -12.65 -0.07
N ASP A 31 2.05 -13.23 -0.82
CA ASP A 31 2.00 -14.66 -1.11
C ASP A 31 3.20 -15.10 -1.98
N ASP A 32 3.71 -14.20 -2.84
CA ASP A 32 4.97 -14.36 -3.59
C ASP A 32 6.24 -14.16 -2.74
N GLY A 33 6.09 -13.93 -1.43
CA GLY A 33 7.21 -13.71 -0.49
C GLY A 33 7.84 -12.31 -0.57
N GLN A 34 7.20 -11.37 -1.25
CA GLN A 34 7.66 -9.97 -1.31
C GLN A 34 7.22 -9.21 -0.04
N ASN A 35 8.07 -8.27 0.39
CA ASN A 35 7.81 -7.46 1.58
C ASN A 35 7.19 -6.11 1.23
N GLY A 36 6.09 -6.12 0.48
CA GLY A 36 5.40 -4.92 -0.01
C GLY A 36 5.71 -4.55 -1.46
N VAL A 37 5.12 -3.45 -1.92
CA VAL A 37 5.11 -3.04 -3.33
C VAL A 37 5.44 -1.56 -3.48
N ASP A 38 6.29 -1.23 -4.45
CA ASP A 38 6.58 0.17 -4.79
C ASP A 38 5.41 0.81 -5.55
N LEU A 39 5.11 2.08 -5.25
CA LEU A 39 4.07 2.84 -5.95
C LEU A 39 4.27 2.81 -7.48
N ASP A 40 5.51 2.94 -7.94
CA ASP A 40 5.84 2.94 -9.37
C ASP A 40 5.50 1.59 -10.03
N THR A 41 5.73 0.47 -9.32
CA THR A 41 5.37 -0.87 -9.77
C THR A 41 3.85 -1.04 -9.82
N PHE A 42 3.12 -0.65 -8.78
CA PHE A 42 1.66 -0.71 -8.79
C PHE A 42 1.05 0.14 -9.91
N GLN A 43 1.59 1.34 -10.12
CA GLN A 43 1.14 2.26 -11.16
C GLN A 43 1.39 1.70 -12.57
N SER A 44 2.54 1.05 -12.81
CA SER A 44 2.84 0.49 -14.14
C SER A 44 1.91 -0.67 -14.50
N HIS A 45 1.50 -1.49 -13.52
CA HIS A 45 0.58 -2.62 -13.73
C HIS A 45 -0.87 -2.18 -13.93
N THR A 46 -1.33 -1.19 -13.15
CA THR A 46 -2.75 -0.80 -13.14
C THR A 46 -3.08 0.40 -14.03
N ARG A 47 -2.07 1.21 -14.38
CA ARG A 47 -2.22 2.49 -15.09
C ARG A 47 -3.11 3.52 -14.37
N PHE A 48 -3.42 3.32 -13.09
CA PHE A 48 -4.13 4.33 -12.32
C PHE A 48 -3.31 5.62 -12.22
N VAL A 49 -4.00 6.77 -12.23
CA VAL A 49 -3.36 8.08 -12.07
C VAL A 49 -2.67 8.14 -10.71
N ARG A 50 -1.37 8.49 -10.69
CA ARG A 50 -0.52 8.48 -9.48
C ARG A 50 -1.16 9.19 -8.28
N ASN A 51 -1.63 10.42 -8.49
CA ASN A 51 -2.28 11.20 -7.43
C ASN A 51 -3.50 10.48 -6.84
N ASN A 52 -4.20 9.69 -7.65
CA ASN A 52 -5.34 8.93 -7.18
C ASN A 52 -4.92 7.75 -6.31
N VAL A 53 -3.84 7.07 -6.69
CA VAL A 53 -3.25 5.99 -5.89
C VAL A 53 -2.75 6.55 -4.56
N THR A 54 -1.98 7.64 -4.55
CA THR A 54 -1.43 8.20 -3.31
C THR A 54 -2.52 8.71 -2.37
N THR A 55 -3.58 9.34 -2.87
CA THR A 55 -4.73 9.72 -2.03
C THR A 55 -5.39 8.49 -1.38
N VAL A 56 -5.62 7.43 -2.15
CA VAL A 56 -6.22 6.19 -1.62
C VAL A 56 -5.28 5.48 -0.65
N ALA A 57 -3.99 5.41 -0.94
CA ALA A 57 -2.99 4.83 -0.05
C ALA A 57 -2.93 5.57 1.28
N SER A 58 -2.94 6.91 1.26
CA SER A 58 -2.97 7.73 2.48
C SER A 58 -4.24 7.48 3.30
N TYR A 59 -5.40 7.36 2.65
CA TYR A 59 -6.64 6.98 3.31
C TYR A 59 -6.54 5.60 3.96
N LEU A 60 -6.06 4.59 3.23
CA LEU A 60 -5.89 3.23 3.76
C LEU A 60 -4.88 3.19 4.92
N GLN A 61 -3.81 3.99 4.87
CA GLN A 61 -2.88 4.14 5.99
C GLN A 61 -3.55 4.76 7.21
N LEU A 62 -4.33 5.83 7.03
CA LEU A 62 -5.05 6.48 8.13
C LEU A 62 -5.98 5.50 8.85
N HIS A 63 -6.56 4.54 8.12
CA HIS A 63 -7.41 3.49 8.65
C HIS A 63 -6.64 2.22 9.09
N GLY A 64 -5.30 2.26 9.10
CA GLY A 64 -4.47 1.14 9.57
C GLY A 64 -4.50 -0.10 8.68
N ILE A 65 -4.89 0.03 7.41
CA ILE A 65 -4.97 -1.08 6.45
C ILE A 65 -3.59 -1.38 5.85
N ILE A 66 -2.81 -0.34 5.57
CA ILE A 66 -1.47 -0.44 4.98
C ILE A 66 -0.50 0.52 5.67
N HIS A 67 0.79 0.30 5.46
CA HIS A 67 1.85 1.24 5.82
C HIS A 67 2.47 1.83 4.55
N ILE A 68 2.59 3.16 4.51
CA ILE A 68 3.40 3.87 3.52
C ILE A 68 4.78 4.10 4.11
N LEU A 69 5.77 3.54 3.45
CA LEU A 69 7.18 3.70 3.75
C LEU A 69 7.86 4.48 2.63
N TYR A 70 8.92 5.19 2.98
CA TYR A 70 9.71 6.00 2.09
C TYR A 70 11.13 5.48 2.06
N TYR A 71 11.73 5.40 0.87
CA TYR A 71 13.15 5.14 0.73
C TYR A 71 13.76 6.14 -0.25
N ARG A 72 15.07 6.34 -0.16
CA ARG A 72 15.80 7.26 -1.04
C ARG A 72 16.05 6.61 -2.40
N ASP A 73 15.63 7.28 -3.47
CA ASP A 73 15.90 6.86 -4.85
C ASP A 73 17.42 6.87 -5.14
N GLY A 74 17.91 5.84 -5.81
CA GLY A 74 19.33 5.69 -6.16
C GLY A 74 20.29 5.43 -5.00
N ALA A 75 19.80 5.09 -3.80
CA ALA A 75 20.66 4.62 -2.72
C ALA A 75 21.11 3.16 -2.96
N ASP A 76 22.35 2.84 -2.56
CA ASP A 76 22.91 1.48 -2.69
C ASP A 76 22.09 0.44 -1.91
N GLU A 77 21.53 0.85 -0.77
CA GLU A 77 20.66 0.03 0.08
C GLU A 77 19.35 0.76 0.35
N ARG A 78 18.22 0.04 0.22
CA ARG A 78 16.89 0.57 0.54
C ARG A 78 16.67 0.59 2.05
N LYS A 79 16.75 1.78 2.64
CA LYS A 79 16.31 2.03 4.01
C LYS A 79 14.93 2.63 4.00
N TYR A 80 14.02 1.98 4.72
CA TYR A 80 12.61 2.36 4.77
C TYR A 80 12.32 3.20 6.01
N GLU A 81 11.67 4.34 5.81
CA GLU A 81 11.27 5.26 6.87
C GLU A 81 9.77 5.53 6.79
N SER A 82 9.11 5.72 7.93
CA SER A 82 7.66 6.01 8.00
C SER A 82 7.31 7.45 7.65
N VAL A 83 8.31 8.33 7.56
CA VAL A 83 8.16 9.76 7.24
C VAL A 83 9.01 10.07 6.02
N ASN A 84 8.53 10.96 5.15
CA ASN A 84 9.29 11.40 3.99
C ASN A 84 10.41 12.38 4.40
N ASN A 85 11.57 11.84 4.79
CA ASN A 85 12.76 12.64 5.08
C ASN A 85 13.62 12.95 3.83
N TYR A 86 13.31 12.34 2.68
CA TYR A 86 14.09 12.50 1.44
C TYR A 86 13.48 13.50 0.45
N GLY A 87 12.32 14.07 0.78
CA GLY A 87 11.62 15.07 -0.03
C GLY A 87 11.30 14.55 -1.43
N ARG A 88 11.76 15.27 -2.45
CA ARG A 88 11.56 14.91 -3.87
C ARG A 88 12.27 13.62 -4.29
N TRP A 89 13.26 13.18 -3.53
CA TRP A 89 14.03 11.97 -3.81
C TRP A 89 13.44 10.73 -3.14
N ALA A 90 12.29 10.86 -2.49
CA ALA A 90 11.62 9.73 -1.87
C ALA A 90 10.80 8.93 -2.88
N LYS A 91 10.97 7.62 -2.83
CA LYS A 91 10.05 6.64 -3.42
C LYS A 91 9.14 6.09 -2.34
N GLN A 92 7.88 5.84 -2.70
CA GLN A 92 6.90 5.24 -1.81
C GLN A 92 6.86 3.73 -1.99
N HIS A 93 6.79 3.03 -0.87
CA HIS A 93 6.68 1.60 -0.76
C HIS A 93 5.56 1.25 0.20
N TYR A 94 4.63 0.42 -0.23
CA TYR A 94 3.43 0.07 0.52
C TYR A 94 3.55 -1.33 1.10
N ARG A 95 3.18 -1.51 2.37
CA ARG A 95 3.11 -2.81 3.03
C ARG A 95 1.73 -3.06 3.62
N PRO A 96 1.20 -4.29 3.61
CA PRO A 96 0.01 -4.61 4.37
C PRO A 96 0.27 -4.40 5.86
N SER A 97 -0.73 -3.94 6.61
CA SER A 97 -0.64 -3.91 8.07
C SER A 97 -0.73 -5.32 8.64
N GLU A 98 -0.32 -5.48 9.90
CA GLU A 98 -0.48 -6.76 10.60
C GLU A 98 -1.95 -7.21 10.64
N ALA A 99 -2.88 -6.28 10.86
CA ALA A 99 -4.31 -6.58 10.88
C ALA A 99 -4.81 -7.11 9.53
N LEU A 100 -4.31 -6.57 8.41
CA LEU A 100 -4.64 -7.05 7.07
C LEU A 100 -4.02 -8.42 6.80
N MET A 101 -2.76 -8.63 7.20
CA MET A 101 -2.08 -9.93 7.05
C MET A 101 -2.78 -11.03 7.86
N GLN A 102 -3.18 -10.75 9.11
CA GLN A 102 -3.91 -11.70 9.95
C GLN A 102 -5.31 -12.02 9.38
N LEU A 103 -5.96 -11.06 8.73
CA LEU A 103 -7.24 -11.28 8.06
C LEU A 103 -7.10 -12.17 6.81
N HIS A 104 -6.00 -12.02 6.05
CA HIS A 104 -5.69 -12.82 4.86
C HIS A 104 -5.27 -14.27 5.19
N ARG A 105 -4.40 -14.46 6.19
CA ARG A 105 -3.79 -15.77 6.54
C ARG A 105 -4.71 -16.76 7.26
N ARG A 106 -6.00 -16.48 7.42
CA ARG A 106 -6.89 -17.38 8.16
C ARG A 106 -7.18 -18.65 7.37
N ASP A 107 -6.43 -19.70 7.71
CA ASP A 107 -6.91 -21.09 7.84
C ASP A 107 -7.95 -21.20 8.96
#